data_AF-A0AAV6GU47-F1
#
_entry.id   AF-A0AAV6GU47-F1
#
_cell.length_a   1.000
_cell.length_b   1.000
_cell.length_c   1.000
_cell.angle_alpha   90.00
_cell.angle_beta   90.00
_cell.angle_gamma   90.00
#
_symmetry.space_group_name_H-M   'P 1'
#
loop_
_entity.id
_entity.type
_entity.pdbx_description
1 polymer ?
#
loop_
_entity_poly.entity_id
_entity_poly.type
_entity_poly.pdbx_seq_one_letter_code
_entity_poly.pdbx_strand_id
1 'polypeptide(L)'
;MTDQMKEEHVERIRDELVASVDKWGHGQILRGIPGGDELWVIRHVLPLFFHWEFGTVANFLYKCQDAAIPKDMIQEEQMHLIDAGLYLNSPYPSALREGRCIDLIISFDFSAGDPFLTLRVASEYAVKNGHPFPKVDFTKLDSECPKSCYVFEEMDKPTVIHIPLFNIDNCKDEAAIEKERKEYATF
;
A
#
# COMPACT_ATOMS: atom_id res chain seq x y z
N MET A 1 -17.72 8.40 8.99
CA MET A 1 -17.09 7.21 9.59
C MET A 1 -17.16 7.42 11.09
N THR A 2 -17.90 6.58 11.81
CA THR A 2 -18.07 6.72 13.27
C THR A 2 -16.78 6.35 13.99
N ASP A 3 -16.59 6.80 15.23
CA ASP A 3 -15.36 6.52 15.99
C ASP A 3 -15.17 5.01 16.22
N GLN A 4 -16.26 4.24 16.35
CA GLN A 4 -16.22 2.78 16.33
C GLN A 4 -15.60 2.20 15.04
N MET A 5 -15.92 2.75 13.87
CA MET A 5 -15.35 2.27 12.61
C MET A 5 -13.85 2.58 12.48
N LYS A 6 -13.38 3.67 13.12
CA LYS A 6 -11.95 3.99 13.17
C LYS A 6 -11.23 3.00 14.09
N GLU A 7 -11.81 2.72 15.25
CA GLU A 7 -11.25 1.80 16.25
C GLU A 7 -11.18 0.36 15.71
N GLU A 8 -12.24 -0.13 15.07
CA GLU A 8 -12.26 -1.43 14.38
C GLU A 8 -11.21 -1.50 13.25
N HIS A 9 -11.01 -0.41 12.52
CA HIS A 9 -10.01 -0.35 11.45
C HIS A 9 -8.58 -0.38 12.01
N VAL A 10 -8.32 0.32 13.11
CA VAL A 10 -7.03 0.33 13.80
C VAL A 10 -6.71 -1.04 14.39
N GLU A 11 -7.68 -1.69 15.05
CA GLU A 11 -7.51 -3.05 15.58
C GLU A 11 -7.24 -4.06 14.45
N ARG A 12 -7.94 -3.96 13.31
CA ARG A 12 -7.65 -4.80 12.15
C ARG A 12 -6.24 -4.61 11.61
N ILE A 13 -5.78 -3.35 11.47
CA ILE A 13 -4.41 -3.05 11.03
C ILE A 13 -3.38 -3.58 12.04
N ARG A 14 -3.66 -3.46 13.34
CA ARG A 14 -2.82 -4.04 14.39
C ARG A 14 -2.70 -5.55 14.20
N ASP A 15 -3.83 -6.25 14.04
CA ASP A 15 -3.83 -7.72 13.89
C ASP A 15 -3.08 -8.16 12.62
N GLU A 16 -3.26 -7.45 11.50
CA GLU A 16 -2.54 -7.69 10.25
C GLU A 16 -1.02 -7.47 10.40
N LEU A 17 -0.62 -6.42 11.12
CA LEU A 17 0.79 -6.13 11.40
C LEU A 17 1.41 -7.17 12.33
N VAL A 18 0.71 -7.59 13.40
CA VAL A 18 1.18 -8.65 14.30
C VAL A 18 1.35 -9.95 13.53
N ALA A 19 0.37 -10.33 12.70
CA ALA A 19 0.47 -11.53 11.86
C ALA A 19 1.63 -11.45 10.86
N SER A 20 1.90 -10.25 10.29
CA SER A 20 3.03 -10.02 9.40
C SER A 20 4.37 -10.16 10.13
N VAL A 21 4.50 -9.57 11.32
CA VAL A 21 5.70 -9.67 12.17
C VAL A 21 5.95 -11.11 12.61
N ASP A 22 4.92 -11.86 13.00
CA ASP A 22 5.04 -13.29 13.36
C ASP A 22 5.49 -14.13 12.15
N LYS A 23 4.96 -13.83 10.96
CA LYS A 23 5.41 -14.46 9.70
C LYS A 23 6.87 -14.11 9.39
N TRP A 24 7.32 -12.90 9.70
CA TRP A 24 8.73 -12.49 9.53
C TRP A 24 9.64 -13.18 10.54
N GLY A 25 9.19 -13.34 11.80
CA GLY A 25 9.91 -14.08 12.83
C GLY A 25 10.18 -15.53 12.44
N HIS A 26 9.21 -16.17 11.76
CA HIS A 26 9.35 -17.54 11.26
C HIS A 26 10.01 -17.68 9.88
N GLY A 27 10.26 -16.57 9.16
CA GLY A 27 10.89 -16.55 7.84
C GLY A 27 12.42 -16.70 7.91
N GLN A 28 13.03 -17.26 6.85
CA GLN A 28 14.48 -17.54 6.76
C GLN A 28 15.42 -16.31 6.84
N ILE A 29 14.91 -15.11 7.12
CA ILE A 29 15.65 -13.84 7.23
C ILE A 29 16.60 -13.83 8.43
N LEU A 30 16.37 -14.67 9.45
CA LEU A 30 17.19 -14.73 10.67
C LEU A 30 18.32 -15.79 10.66
N ARG A 31 18.62 -16.42 9.50
CA ARG A 31 19.75 -17.37 9.39
C ARG A 31 21.09 -16.64 9.36
N GLY A 32 21.56 -16.16 10.51
CA GLY A 32 22.92 -15.61 10.62
C GLY A 32 23.32 -14.98 11.95
N ILE A 33 22.41 -14.72 12.89
CA ILE A 33 22.75 -14.07 14.15
C ILE A 33 22.85 -15.14 15.26
N PRO A 34 23.97 -15.23 16.00
CA PRO A 34 24.14 -16.28 16.99
C PRO A 34 23.34 -15.95 18.26
N GLY A 35 22.31 -16.75 18.55
CA GLY A 35 21.69 -16.87 19.87
C GLY A 35 20.41 -16.06 20.10
N GLY A 36 19.28 -16.57 19.61
CA GLY A 36 17.95 -16.27 20.18
C GLY A 36 17.18 -15.07 19.60
N ASP A 37 17.23 -14.87 18.30
CA ASP A 37 16.66 -13.69 17.61
C ASP A 37 15.14 -13.51 17.75
N GLU A 38 14.35 -14.59 17.68
CA GLU A 38 12.87 -14.48 17.75
C GLU A 38 12.43 -13.84 19.07
N LEU A 39 13.03 -14.25 20.19
CA LEU A 39 12.73 -13.70 21.52
C LEU A 39 13.22 -12.26 21.69
N TRP A 40 14.29 -11.85 21.00
CA TRP A 40 14.77 -10.48 21.02
C TRP A 40 13.83 -9.55 20.24
N VAL A 41 13.42 -9.94 19.04
CA VAL A 41 12.44 -9.21 18.22
C VAL A 41 11.10 -9.11 18.96
N ILE A 42 10.60 -10.20 19.50
CA ILE A 42 9.38 -10.21 20.33
C ILE A 42 9.51 -9.27 21.53
N ARG A 43 10.66 -9.26 22.23
CA ARG A 43 10.83 -8.40 23.42
C ARG A 43 11.04 -6.92 23.13
N HIS A 44 11.63 -6.56 21.99
CA HIS A 44 12.04 -5.18 21.73
C HIS A 44 11.24 -4.53 20.62
N VAL A 45 10.76 -5.28 19.64
CA VAL A 45 10.04 -4.75 18.48
C VAL A 45 8.53 -4.77 18.71
N LEU A 46 7.95 -5.85 19.27
CA LEU A 46 6.50 -5.88 19.54
C LEU A 46 6.03 -4.78 20.50
N PRO A 47 6.74 -4.45 21.60
CA PRO A 47 6.31 -3.33 22.45
C PRO A 47 6.29 -2.00 21.71
N LEU A 48 7.19 -1.77 20.75
CA LEU A 48 7.21 -0.56 19.94
C LEU A 48 6.00 -0.48 18.98
N PHE A 49 5.50 -1.62 18.51
CA PHE A 49 4.22 -1.72 17.79
C PHE A 49 3.02 -1.52 18.72
N PHE A 50 3.02 -2.12 19.92
CA PHE A 50 1.92 -1.99 20.89
C PHE A 50 1.75 -0.55 21.41
N HIS A 51 2.86 0.18 21.59
CA HIS A 51 2.85 1.59 22.00
C HIS A 51 2.88 2.56 20.81
N TRP A 52 2.91 2.04 19.56
CA TRP A 52 3.04 2.80 18.31
C TRP A 52 4.06 3.93 18.39
N GLU A 53 5.28 3.63 18.86
CA GLU A 53 6.34 4.64 18.95
C GLU A 53 6.90 5.00 17.57
N PHE A 54 6.83 4.07 16.61
CA PHE A 54 7.22 4.32 15.23
C PHE A 54 6.14 5.11 14.47
N GLY A 55 6.53 6.26 13.91
CA GLY A 55 5.61 7.13 13.17
C GLY A 55 4.88 8.16 14.02
N THR A 56 5.04 8.12 15.35
CA THR A 56 4.57 9.20 16.23
C THR A 56 5.48 10.42 16.10
N VAL A 57 4.93 11.53 15.61
CA VAL A 57 5.65 12.79 15.41
C VAL A 57 4.88 13.96 16.00
N ALA A 58 5.56 15.08 16.26
CA ALA A 58 4.89 16.31 16.68
C ALA A 58 3.89 16.77 15.59
N ASN A 59 2.65 17.06 15.99
CA ASN A 59 1.61 17.47 15.06
C ASN A 59 1.85 18.92 14.62
N PHE A 60 2.31 19.11 13.39
CA PHE A 60 2.54 20.44 12.81
C PHE A 60 1.25 21.24 12.55
N LEU A 61 0.07 20.61 12.67
CA LEU A 61 -1.23 21.27 12.59
C LEU A 61 -1.82 21.61 13.97
N TYR A 62 -1.14 21.25 15.06
CA TYR A 62 -1.64 21.48 16.42
C TYR A 62 -2.00 22.96 16.64
N LYS A 63 -3.24 23.22 17.06
CA LYS A 63 -3.81 24.56 17.27
C LYS A 63 -3.72 25.50 16.05
N CYS A 64 -3.60 24.96 14.84
CA CYS A 64 -3.69 25.76 13.63
C CYS A 64 -5.07 26.42 13.52
N GLN A 65 -5.12 27.69 13.10
CA GLN A 65 -6.34 28.51 13.06
C GLN A 65 -7.00 28.56 11.66
N ASP A 66 -6.59 27.67 10.75
CA ASP A 66 -7.16 27.62 9.41
C ASP A 66 -8.49 26.86 9.41
N ALA A 67 -9.56 27.53 8.96
CA ALA A 67 -10.90 26.96 8.86
C ALA A 67 -11.01 25.82 7.83
N ALA A 68 -10.06 25.70 6.89
CA ALA A 68 -10.00 24.61 5.92
C ALA A 68 -9.52 23.28 6.53
N ILE A 69 -8.87 23.32 7.70
CA ILE A 69 -8.34 22.12 8.35
C ILE A 69 -9.43 21.46 9.22
N PRO A 70 -9.65 20.14 9.10
CA PRO A 70 -10.59 19.43 9.97
C PRO A 70 -10.25 19.61 11.46
N LYS A 71 -11.27 19.89 12.29
CA LYS A 71 -11.10 20.14 13.73
C LYS A 71 -10.40 19.00 14.46
N ASP A 72 -10.59 17.77 14.02
CA ASP A 72 -9.99 16.59 14.66
C ASP A 72 -8.46 16.55 14.44
N MET A 73 -7.95 17.21 13.39
CA MET A 73 -6.50 17.23 13.08
C MET A 73 -5.71 18.27 13.87
N ILE A 74 -6.36 19.20 14.57
CA ILE A 74 -5.70 20.30 15.30
C ILE A 74 -5.71 20.13 16.82
N GLN A 75 -6.40 19.11 17.34
CA GLN A 75 -6.65 18.92 18.77
C GLN A 75 -5.44 18.28 19.49
N GLU A 76 -4.78 17.33 18.84
CA GLU A 76 -3.72 16.53 19.46
C GLU A 76 -2.34 17.13 19.20
N GLU A 77 -1.44 17.05 20.19
CA GLU A 77 -0.04 17.51 20.09
C GLU A 77 0.83 16.59 19.23
N GLN A 78 0.39 15.36 19.02
CA GLN A 78 1.09 14.33 18.28
C GLN A 78 0.21 13.81 17.14
N MET A 79 0.85 13.33 16.07
CA MET A 79 0.20 12.62 14.98
C MET A 79 0.92 11.30 14.72
N HIS A 80 0.16 10.30 14.26
CA HIS A 80 0.68 8.97 13.97
C HIS A 80 0.71 8.75 12.46
N LEU A 81 1.91 8.53 11.94
CA LEU A 81 2.14 8.17 10.55
C LEU A 81 2.26 6.66 10.43
N ILE A 82 1.67 6.14 9.37
CA ILE A 82 1.63 4.70 9.07
C ILE A 82 2.16 4.51 7.64
N ASP A 83 2.78 3.37 7.38
CA ASP A 83 3.19 2.99 6.03
C ASP A 83 1.98 3.01 5.08
N ALA A 84 2.13 3.70 3.94
CA ALA A 84 1.09 3.82 2.94
C ALA A 84 0.74 2.48 2.28
N GLY A 85 1.69 1.52 2.24
CA GLY A 85 1.50 0.18 1.71
C GLY A 85 0.41 -0.62 2.43
N LEU A 86 0.09 -0.29 3.69
CA LEU A 86 -1.03 -0.89 4.41
C LEU A 86 -2.41 -0.46 3.86
N TYR A 87 -2.47 0.64 3.12
CA TYR A 87 -3.71 1.10 2.48
C TYR A 87 -3.66 0.96 0.96
N LEU A 88 -2.62 1.49 0.34
CA LEU A 88 -2.42 1.50 -1.10
C LEU A 88 -0.92 1.48 -1.40
N ASN A 89 -0.45 0.35 -1.94
CA ASN A 89 0.96 0.07 -2.22
C ASN A 89 1.51 0.81 -3.46
N SER A 90 1.00 2.02 -3.73
CA SER A 90 1.49 2.89 -4.80
C SER A 90 1.08 4.35 -4.53
N PRO A 91 1.93 5.34 -4.89
CA PRO A 91 1.72 6.74 -4.55
C PRO A 91 0.65 7.47 -5.39
N TYR A 92 -0.40 6.77 -5.85
CA TYR A 92 -1.52 7.37 -6.57
C TYR A 92 -2.16 8.58 -5.86
N PRO A 93 -2.37 8.60 -4.52
CA PRO A 93 -2.93 9.77 -3.83
C PRO A 93 -2.10 11.04 -4.06
N SER A 94 -0.78 10.90 -4.15
CA SER A 94 0.12 12.03 -4.42
C SER A 94 0.11 12.45 -5.88
N ALA A 95 -0.04 11.48 -6.80
CA ALA A 95 -0.07 11.72 -8.23
C ALA A 95 -1.39 12.35 -8.69
N LEU A 96 -2.53 11.89 -8.16
CA LEU A 96 -3.88 12.30 -8.58
C LEU A 96 -4.34 13.64 -8.00
N ARG A 97 -3.51 14.31 -7.18
CA ARG A 97 -3.82 15.62 -6.63
C ARG A 97 -4.02 16.63 -7.76
N GLU A 98 -5.16 17.35 -7.74
CA GLU A 98 -5.60 18.23 -8.83
C GLU A 98 -4.53 19.24 -9.30
N GLY A 99 -3.76 19.82 -8.39
CA GLY A 99 -2.70 20.79 -8.73
C GLY A 99 -1.50 20.22 -9.50
N ARG A 100 -1.42 18.91 -9.72
CA ARG A 100 -0.35 18.26 -10.49
C ARG A 100 -0.60 18.27 -11.99
N CYS A 101 -1.87 18.36 -12.44
CA CYS A 101 -2.27 18.32 -13.84
C CYS A 101 -1.56 17.21 -14.64
N ILE A 102 -1.62 15.96 -14.16
CA ILE A 102 -0.92 14.84 -14.79
C ILE A 102 -1.69 14.34 -16.00
N ASP A 103 -1.01 14.23 -17.14
CA ASP A 103 -1.56 13.64 -18.37
C ASP A 103 -1.19 12.14 -18.55
N LEU A 104 -0.09 11.69 -17.95
CA LEU A 104 0.43 10.32 -18.08
C LEU A 104 0.99 9.79 -16.76
N ILE A 105 0.53 8.61 -16.35
CA ILE A 105 1.03 7.85 -15.20
C ILE A 105 1.64 6.55 -15.72
N ILE A 106 2.91 6.30 -15.38
CA ILE A 106 3.57 5.01 -15.61
C ILE A 106 3.72 4.32 -14.26
N SER A 107 2.88 3.32 -14.03
CA SER A 107 2.76 2.57 -12.78
C SER A 107 3.49 1.24 -12.89
N PHE A 108 4.55 1.08 -12.11
CA PHE A 108 5.20 -0.20 -11.90
C PHE A 108 4.58 -0.86 -10.66
N ASP A 109 4.08 -2.08 -10.83
CA ASP A 109 3.42 -2.82 -9.75
C ASP A 109 4.35 -3.90 -9.19
N PHE A 110 4.64 -3.79 -7.90
CA PHE A 110 5.45 -4.73 -7.14
C PHE A 110 4.63 -5.45 -6.05
N SER A 111 3.30 -5.40 -6.15
CA SER A 111 2.40 -5.91 -5.11
C SER A 111 2.51 -7.43 -5.00
N ALA A 112 2.42 -7.93 -3.77
CA ALA A 112 2.26 -9.37 -3.56
C ALA A 112 0.89 -9.85 -4.04
N GLY A 113 0.85 -11.04 -4.65
CA GLY A 113 -0.41 -11.66 -5.07
C GLY A 113 -0.97 -11.10 -6.38
N ASP A 114 -2.16 -10.48 -6.33
CA ASP A 114 -2.88 -10.00 -7.52
C ASP A 114 -2.18 -8.77 -8.13
N PRO A 115 -1.60 -8.87 -9.35
CA PRO A 115 -0.86 -7.79 -9.99
C PRO A 115 -1.71 -6.57 -10.38
N PHE A 116 -3.03 -6.63 -10.18
CA PHE A 116 -3.95 -5.52 -10.43
C PHE A 116 -4.62 -4.99 -9.16
N LEU A 117 -4.28 -5.52 -7.97
CA LEU A 117 -4.88 -5.09 -6.71
C LEU A 117 -4.65 -3.59 -6.48
N THR A 118 -3.41 -3.13 -6.59
CA THR A 118 -3.06 -1.73 -6.39
C THR A 118 -3.74 -0.82 -7.42
N LEU A 119 -3.85 -1.25 -8.67
CA LEU A 119 -4.60 -0.52 -9.71
C LEU A 119 -6.11 -0.44 -9.38
N ARG A 120 -6.69 -1.52 -8.83
CA ARG A 120 -8.09 -1.57 -8.40
C ARG A 120 -8.35 -0.61 -7.24
N VAL A 121 -7.55 -0.69 -6.18
CA VAL A 121 -7.68 0.19 -5.01
C VAL A 121 -7.42 1.65 -5.41
N ALA A 122 -6.49 1.92 -6.33
CA ALA A 122 -6.27 3.25 -6.87
C ALA A 122 -7.48 3.79 -7.66
N SER A 123 -8.10 2.96 -8.49
CA SER A 123 -9.32 3.31 -9.22
C SER A 123 -10.48 3.63 -8.27
N GLU A 124 -10.67 2.83 -7.21
CA GLU A 124 -11.68 3.06 -6.19
C GLU A 124 -11.40 4.34 -5.38
N TYR A 125 -10.14 4.57 -5.00
CA TYR A 125 -9.70 5.78 -4.35
C TYR A 125 -10.00 7.02 -5.20
N ALA A 126 -9.68 6.97 -6.49
CA ALA A 126 -9.92 8.09 -7.40
C ALA A 126 -11.42 8.42 -7.50
N VAL A 127 -12.27 7.40 -7.69
CA VAL A 127 -13.74 7.58 -7.71
C VAL A 127 -14.25 8.17 -6.40
N LYS A 128 -13.81 7.63 -5.26
CA LYS A 128 -14.22 8.09 -3.93
C LYS A 128 -13.86 9.54 -3.66
N ASN A 129 -12.73 10.01 -4.18
CA ASN A 129 -12.23 11.38 -3.96
C ASN A 129 -12.50 12.32 -5.14
N GLY A 130 -13.23 11.88 -6.16
CA GLY A 130 -13.58 12.70 -7.33
C GLY A 130 -12.40 13.02 -8.26
N HIS A 131 -11.31 12.24 -8.19
CA HIS A 131 -10.15 12.43 -9.07
C HIS A 131 -10.37 11.83 -10.47
N PRO A 132 -9.88 12.48 -11.54
CA PRO A 132 -9.91 11.92 -12.88
C PRO A 132 -9.03 10.68 -12.96
N PHE A 133 -9.63 9.54 -13.31
CA PHE A 133 -8.93 8.27 -13.50
C PHE A 133 -9.61 7.43 -14.58
N PRO A 134 -8.85 6.83 -15.52
CA PRO A 134 -9.44 6.09 -16.63
C PRO A 134 -10.18 4.86 -16.13
N LYS A 135 -11.28 4.51 -16.80
CA LYS A 135 -12.01 3.27 -16.50
C LYS A 135 -11.14 2.04 -16.78
N VAL A 136 -11.10 1.13 -15.82
CA VAL A 136 -10.41 -0.16 -15.94
C VAL A 136 -11.44 -1.28 -15.90
N ASP A 137 -11.46 -2.12 -16.95
CA ASP A 137 -12.29 -3.32 -16.99
C ASP A 137 -11.50 -4.52 -16.44
N PHE A 138 -11.55 -4.68 -15.11
CA PHE A 138 -10.83 -5.75 -14.41
C PHE A 138 -11.28 -7.16 -14.82
N THR A 139 -12.45 -7.32 -15.44
CA THR A 139 -12.94 -8.65 -15.88
C THR A 139 -12.18 -9.21 -17.08
N LYS A 140 -11.42 -8.35 -17.78
CA LYS A 140 -10.59 -8.71 -18.93
C LYS A 140 -9.11 -8.89 -18.58
N LEU A 141 -8.75 -8.72 -17.32
CA LEU A 141 -7.38 -8.83 -16.85
C LEU A 141 -7.12 -10.24 -16.34
N ASP A 142 -6.00 -10.81 -16.76
CA ASP A 142 -5.55 -12.13 -16.36
C ASP A 142 -4.48 -11.98 -15.27
N SER A 143 -4.85 -12.25 -14.03
CA SER A 143 -3.94 -12.17 -12.87
C SER A 143 -2.95 -13.33 -12.82
N GLU A 144 -3.23 -14.46 -13.48
CA GLU A 144 -2.32 -15.62 -13.50
C GLU A 144 -1.26 -15.46 -14.60
N CYS A 145 -1.69 -15.02 -15.78
CA CYS A 145 -0.83 -14.75 -16.93
C CYS A 145 -0.88 -13.29 -17.39
N PRO A 146 -0.44 -12.32 -16.56
CA PRO A 146 -0.46 -10.92 -16.96
C PRO A 146 0.48 -10.64 -18.13
N LYS A 147 0.02 -9.79 -19.06
CA LYS A 147 0.86 -9.14 -20.08
C LYS A 147 1.87 -8.19 -19.42
N SER A 148 2.93 -7.87 -20.16
CA SER A 148 3.98 -6.94 -19.70
C SER A 148 3.51 -5.51 -19.50
N CYS A 149 2.47 -5.09 -20.21
CA CYS A 149 2.01 -3.71 -20.21
C CYS A 149 0.51 -3.63 -20.51
N TYR A 150 -0.16 -2.76 -19.77
CA TYR A 150 -1.56 -2.39 -19.97
C TYR A 150 -1.67 -0.88 -20.10
N VAL A 151 -2.46 -0.41 -21.07
CA VAL A 151 -2.67 1.01 -21.32
C VAL A 151 -4.15 1.30 -21.15
N PHE A 152 -4.47 2.25 -20.27
CA PHE A 152 -5.83 2.71 -20.00
C PHE A 152 -5.93 4.18 -20.37
N GLU A 153 -6.75 4.46 -21.37
CA GLU A 153 -6.97 5.79 -21.93
C GLU A 153 -8.44 6.18 -21.86
N GLU A 154 -8.70 7.42 -21.46
CA GLU A 154 -10.02 8.01 -21.47
C GLU A 154 -9.88 9.53 -21.68
N MET A 155 -10.82 10.14 -22.41
CA MET A 155 -10.82 11.58 -22.66
C MET A 155 -10.89 12.37 -21.35
N ASP A 156 -10.14 13.47 -21.26
CA ASP A 156 -10.06 14.37 -20.10
C ASP A 156 -9.56 13.72 -18.81
N LYS A 157 -8.80 12.62 -18.91
CA LYS A 157 -8.22 11.89 -17.78
C LYS A 157 -6.75 11.52 -18.06
N PRO A 158 -5.93 11.31 -17.02
CA PRO A 158 -4.58 10.80 -17.21
C PRO A 158 -4.62 9.44 -17.92
N THR A 159 -3.72 9.25 -18.88
CA THR A 159 -3.42 7.92 -19.40
C THR A 159 -2.67 7.14 -18.33
N VAL A 160 -3.08 5.90 -18.05
CA VAL A 160 -2.40 5.04 -17.09
C VAL A 160 -1.78 3.87 -17.82
N ILE A 161 -0.45 3.77 -17.76
CA ILE A 161 0.33 2.61 -18.19
C ILE A 161 0.65 1.79 -16.95
N HIS A 162 0.17 0.55 -16.89
CA HIS A 162 0.39 -0.37 -15.77
C HIS A 162 1.31 -1.52 -16.19
N ILE A 163 2.37 -1.73 -15.42
CA ILE A 163 3.44 -2.70 -15.71
C ILE A 163 3.59 -3.63 -14.51
N PRO A 164 3.04 -4.86 -14.58
CA PRO A 164 3.26 -5.88 -13.56
C PRO A 164 4.71 -6.37 -13.50
N LEU A 165 5.23 -6.55 -12.29
CA LEU A 165 6.58 -7.07 -12.06
C LEU A 165 6.82 -8.41 -12.77
N PHE A 166 5.95 -9.41 -12.54
CA PHE A 166 6.02 -10.70 -13.22
C PHE A 166 4.95 -10.75 -14.31
N ASN A 167 5.38 -11.08 -15.53
CA ASN A 167 4.51 -11.08 -16.70
C ASN A 167 5.00 -12.09 -17.75
N ILE A 168 4.16 -12.31 -18.76
CA ILE A 168 4.44 -13.33 -19.78
C ILE A 168 5.73 -13.06 -20.57
N ASP A 169 6.13 -11.80 -20.76
CA ASP A 169 7.30 -11.49 -21.58
C ASP A 169 8.62 -11.73 -20.82
N ASN A 170 8.66 -11.43 -19.52
CA ASN A 170 9.85 -11.66 -18.70
C ASN A 170 9.95 -13.07 -18.11
N CYS A 171 8.81 -13.72 -17.81
CA CYS A 171 8.76 -15.07 -17.26
C CYS A 171 8.55 -16.16 -18.32
N LYS A 172 8.04 -15.84 -19.51
CA LYS A 172 7.76 -16.74 -20.66
C LYS A 172 6.48 -17.58 -20.55
N ASP A 173 6.13 -18.09 -19.37
CA ASP A 173 4.92 -18.89 -19.14
C ASP A 173 4.39 -18.76 -17.71
N GLU A 174 3.18 -19.26 -17.47
CA GLU A 174 2.49 -19.24 -16.16
C GLU A 174 3.30 -19.91 -15.05
N ALA A 175 3.91 -21.06 -15.35
CA ALA A 175 4.67 -21.83 -14.37
C ALA A 175 5.92 -21.06 -13.92
N ALA A 176 6.57 -20.36 -14.84
CA ALA A 176 7.66 -19.45 -14.54
C ALA A 176 7.19 -18.23 -13.74
N ILE A 177 6.05 -17.61 -14.08
CA ILE A 177 5.48 -16.50 -13.28
C ILE A 177 5.28 -16.95 -11.84
N GLU A 178 4.67 -18.12 -11.63
CA GLU A 178 4.43 -18.66 -10.29
C GLU A 178 5.74 -19.02 -9.56
N LYS A 179 6.74 -19.51 -10.28
CA LYS A 179 8.08 -19.76 -9.73
C LYS A 179 8.72 -18.45 -9.27
N GLU A 180 8.73 -17.44 -10.12
CA GLU A 180 9.36 -16.14 -9.83
C GLU A 180 8.63 -15.41 -8.69
N ARG A 181 7.29 -15.48 -8.61
CA ARG A 181 6.51 -14.97 -7.46
C ARG A 181 6.91 -15.61 -6.13
N LYS A 182 7.23 -16.91 -6.14
CA LYS A 182 7.71 -17.63 -4.95
C LYS A 182 9.16 -17.31 -4.61
N GLU A 183 10.01 -17.17 -5.63
CA GLU A 183 11.43 -16.88 -5.46
C GLU A 183 11.66 -15.44 -4.99
N TYR A 184 10.94 -14.48 -5.57
CA TYR A 184 11.04 -13.05 -5.33
C TYR A 184 9.75 -12.54 -4.67
N ALA A 185 9.45 -13.07 -3.50
CA ALA A 185 8.28 -12.66 -2.73
C ALA A 185 8.33 -11.15 -2.41
N THR A 186 7.27 -10.45 -2.78
CA THR A 186 7.05 -9.03 -2.45
C THR A 186 6.07 -8.87 -1.29
N PHE A 187 5.78 -7.62 -0.90
CA PHE A 187 4.91 -7.26 0.21
C PHE A 187 3.64 -6.57 -0.27
#